data_AF-A0A7J7K150-F1
#
_entry.id   AF-A0A7J7K150-F1
#
_cell.length_a   1.000
_cell.length_b   1.000
_cell.length_c   1.000
_cell.angle_alpha   90.00
_cell.angle_beta   90.00
_cell.angle_gamma   90.00
#
_symmetry.space_group_name_H-M   'P 1'
#
loop_
_entity.id
_entity.type
_entity.pdbx_description
1 polymer ?
#
loop_
_entity_poly.entity_id
_entity_poly.type
_entity_poly.pdbx_seq_one_letter_code
_entity_poly.pdbx_strand_id
1 'polypeptide(L)'
;MDKSKRRQLYTRDSTAQLMALGSSGMTDERSEIGTVMLLKDISESKSTRFHCDCEHVKDSEQLIPSYLVVTDKYLYVLRMTEQENRYIVKLRRQISTIMKITKKARAPDVIKIEYGSRDQTDTHITDTDKFRIPKKADTFIHVLKSIRSSPSPPRSST
;
A
#
# COMPACT_ATOMS: atom_id res chain seq x y z
N MET A 1 17.68 -0.17 45.92
CA MET A 1 18.82 0.68 45.49
C MET A 1 19.53 -0.02 44.33
N ASP A 2 19.63 0.71 43.22
CA ASP A 2 20.42 0.61 41.97
C ASP A 2 21.28 -0.62 41.58
N LYS A 3 20.94 -1.13 40.37
CA LYS A 3 21.70 -1.31 39.10
C LYS A 3 23.02 -2.11 38.99
N SER A 4 23.02 -2.90 37.89
CA SER A 4 24.05 -3.02 36.84
C SER A 4 25.02 -4.22 36.86
N LYS A 5 24.84 -5.19 35.95
CA LYS A 5 25.73 -5.46 34.77
C LYS A 5 25.63 -6.89 34.19
N ARG A 6 25.64 -6.90 32.84
CA ARG A 6 26.38 -7.79 31.89
C ARG A 6 25.93 -9.25 31.63
N ARG A 7 25.52 -9.43 30.36
CA ARG A 7 26.02 -10.36 29.31
C ARG A 7 26.15 -11.85 29.66
N GLN A 8 25.45 -12.71 28.90
CA GLN A 8 25.93 -13.95 28.24
C GLN A 8 24.94 -14.29 27.11
N LEU A 9 25.36 -14.30 25.83
CA LEU A 9 25.86 -15.44 25.05
C LEU A 9 24.77 -16.48 24.74
N TYR A 10 24.31 -16.52 23.49
CA TYR A 10 23.82 -17.76 22.89
C TYR A 10 24.53 -17.97 21.54
N THR A 11 24.90 -19.22 21.37
CA THR A 11 25.94 -19.78 20.51
C THR A 11 25.47 -20.08 19.09
N ARG A 12 26.47 -20.41 18.27
CA ARG A 12 26.50 -20.63 16.82
C ARG A 12 25.65 -21.80 16.32
N ASP A 13 25.40 -21.73 15.01
CA ASP A 13 25.30 -22.81 14.03
C ASP A 13 23.99 -23.61 13.92
N SER A 14 23.23 -23.31 12.86
CA SER A 14 22.81 -24.32 11.88
C SER A 14 22.18 -23.70 10.63
N THR A 15 22.52 -24.30 9.49
CA THR A 15 21.94 -24.13 8.14
C THR A 15 22.48 -22.99 7.27
N ALA A 16 23.62 -23.29 6.64
CA ALA A 16 23.87 -22.86 5.28
C ALA A 16 22.79 -23.43 4.36
N GLN A 17 22.04 -22.57 3.66
CA GLN A 17 21.65 -22.75 2.24
C GLN A 17 20.65 -21.66 1.83
N LEU A 18 21.11 -20.75 0.98
CA LEU A 18 20.48 -20.44 -0.31
C LEU A 18 21.30 -19.33 -0.99
N MET A 19 22.18 -19.74 -1.89
CA MET A 19 22.65 -18.89 -2.96
C MET A 19 21.46 -18.61 -3.88
N ALA A 20 21.00 -17.36 -3.94
CA ALA A 20 20.11 -16.89 -4.99
C ALA A 20 20.89 -15.92 -5.89
N LEU A 21 21.27 -16.44 -7.05
CA LEU A 21 21.61 -15.66 -8.23
C LEU A 21 20.39 -14.84 -8.64
N GLY A 22 20.57 -13.54 -8.85
CA GLY A 22 19.51 -12.67 -9.36
C GLY A 22 19.71 -11.20 -9.07
N SER A 23 20.87 -10.63 -9.44
CA SER A 23 20.92 -9.18 -9.69
C SER A 23 20.28 -8.91 -11.04
N SER A 24 19.08 -8.34 -11.04
CA SER A 24 18.60 -7.47 -12.11
C SER A 24 17.82 -6.37 -11.44
N GLY A 25 18.48 -5.22 -11.28
CA GLY A 25 17.98 -4.12 -10.49
C GLY A 25 16.75 -3.44 -11.08
N MET A 26 15.98 -2.78 -10.21
CA MET A 26 15.43 -1.45 -10.49
C MET A 26 15.35 -0.68 -9.17
N THR A 27 16.16 0.38 -9.11
CA THR A 27 16.06 1.60 -8.32
C THR A 27 15.30 1.54 -7.00
N ASP A 28 16.04 1.85 -5.92
CA ASP A 28 15.53 2.32 -4.64
C ASP A 28 14.70 3.61 -4.87
N GLU A 29 13.45 3.45 -5.33
CA GLU A 29 12.41 4.46 -5.18
C GLU A 29 12.25 4.65 -3.68
N ARG A 30 13.02 5.59 -3.09
CA ARG A 30 12.99 5.97 -1.67
C ARG A 30 11.62 5.68 -1.10
N SER A 31 11.50 4.55 -0.40
CA SER A 31 10.21 4.06 0.02
C SER A 31 9.57 5.12 0.89
N GLU A 32 8.50 5.75 0.40
CA GLU A 32 7.76 6.76 1.16
C GLU A 32 7.16 6.16 2.45
N ILE A 33 7.20 4.84 2.60
CA ILE A 33 6.86 4.12 3.82
C ILE A 33 7.67 4.67 5.00
N GLY A 34 6.96 5.04 6.07
CA GLY A 34 7.55 5.67 7.25
C GLY A 34 7.57 7.20 7.19
N THR A 35 7.31 7.80 6.03
CA THR A 35 7.18 9.26 5.92
C THR A 35 5.95 9.73 6.68
N VAL A 36 6.11 10.80 7.45
CA VAL A 36 5.01 11.47 8.16
C VAL A 36 4.52 12.63 7.31
N MET A 37 3.21 12.71 7.12
CA MET A 37 2.52 13.76 6.38
C MET A 37 1.43 14.39 7.25
N LEU A 38 1.15 15.67 7.02
CA LEU A 38 0.01 16.34 7.66
C LEU A 38 -1.26 16.07 6.85
N LEU A 39 -2.39 15.98 7.56
CA LEU A 39 -3.70 15.82 6.93
C LEU A 39 -3.98 16.94 5.92
N LYS A 40 -3.61 18.18 6.26
CA LYS A 40 -3.76 19.35 5.41
C LYS A 40 -3.03 19.19 4.07
N ASP A 41 -1.77 18.75 4.13
CA ASP A 41 -0.95 18.54 2.94
C ASP A 41 -1.55 17.46 2.04
N ILE A 42 -2.11 16.41 2.64
CA ILE A 42 -2.80 15.35 1.91
C ILE A 42 -4.07 15.88 1.22
N SER A 43 -4.93 16.60 1.94
CA SER A 43 -6.23 17.04 1.42
C SER A 43 -6.13 18.19 0.42
N GLU A 44 -5.15 19.08 0.58
CA GLU A 44 -4.97 20.26 -0.27
C GLU A 44 -3.99 20.02 -1.43
N SER A 45 -3.29 18.87 -1.44
CA SER A 45 -2.38 18.54 -2.53
C SER A 45 -3.12 18.40 -3.86
N LYS A 46 -2.62 19.08 -4.88
CA LYS A 46 -3.10 18.97 -6.27
C LYS A 46 -2.97 17.55 -6.84
N SER A 47 -2.09 16.72 -6.28
CA SER A 47 -1.91 15.34 -6.73
C SER A 47 -2.92 14.37 -6.12
N THR A 48 -3.66 14.79 -5.08
CA THR A 48 -4.66 13.96 -4.42
C THR A 48 -5.96 13.97 -5.23
N ARG A 49 -6.37 12.79 -5.71
CA ARG A 49 -7.63 12.59 -6.44
C ARG A 49 -8.77 12.14 -5.55
N PHE A 50 -8.44 11.44 -4.47
CA PHE A 50 -9.40 10.98 -3.49
C PHE A 50 -8.70 10.70 -2.16
N HIS A 51 -9.38 10.98 -1.05
CA HIS A 51 -8.92 10.60 0.27
C HIS A 51 -10.09 10.36 1.24
N CYS A 52 -9.94 9.41 2.16
CA CYS A 52 -10.93 9.15 3.20
C CYS A 52 -10.40 8.29 4.35
N ASP A 53 -11.09 8.33 5.49
CA ASP A 53 -10.95 7.34 6.55
C ASP A 53 -11.44 5.96 6.08
N CYS A 54 -10.75 4.92 6.54
CA CYS A 54 -11.10 3.53 6.25
C CYS A 54 -10.55 2.59 7.34
N GLU A 55 -10.82 1.30 7.19
CA GLU A 55 -10.16 0.26 7.95
C GLU A 55 -9.40 -0.65 6.98
N HIS A 56 -8.08 -0.79 7.17
CA HIS A 56 -7.29 -1.78 6.45
C HIS A 56 -7.44 -3.13 7.14
N VAL A 57 -7.90 -4.13 6.39
CA VAL A 57 -8.15 -5.49 6.88
C VAL A 57 -6.90 -6.33 6.65
N LYS A 58 -6.20 -6.66 7.73
CA LYS A 58 -5.06 -7.60 7.67
C LYS A 58 -5.52 -9.04 7.50
N ASP A 59 -4.57 -9.93 7.18
CA ASP A 59 -4.78 -11.38 6.99
C ASP A 59 -5.51 -12.05 8.16
N SER A 60 -5.31 -11.57 9.38
CA SER A 60 -5.99 -12.03 10.60
C SER A 60 -7.42 -11.50 10.76
N GLU A 61 -8.01 -10.92 9.71
CA GLU A 61 -9.28 -10.19 9.71
C GLU A 61 -9.33 -8.98 10.66
N GLN A 62 -8.19 -8.59 11.23
CA GLN A 62 -8.10 -7.42 12.08
C GLN A 62 -8.34 -6.14 11.27
N LEU A 63 -9.32 -5.35 11.71
CA LEU A 63 -9.63 -4.04 11.16
C LEU A 63 -8.70 -3.01 11.81
N ILE A 64 -7.85 -2.38 11.00
CA ILE A 64 -6.93 -1.36 11.47
C ILE A 64 -7.38 0.00 10.95
N PRO A 65 -7.79 0.94 11.83
CA PRO A 65 -8.10 2.31 11.44
C PRO A 65 -6.95 2.91 10.63
N SER A 66 -7.28 3.35 9.43
CA SER A 66 -6.32 3.81 8.42
C SER A 66 -6.92 4.96 7.62
N TYR A 67 -6.07 5.64 6.87
CA TYR A 67 -6.45 6.69 5.95
C TYR A 67 -6.02 6.29 4.55
N LEU A 68 -6.95 6.32 3.59
CA LEU A 68 -6.65 6.05 2.19
C LEU A 68 -6.42 7.35 1.45
N VAL A 69 -5.39 7.36 0.61
CA VAL A 69 -5.12 8.46 -0.32
C VAL A 69 -4.84 7.87 -1.69
N VAL A 70 -5.54 8.39 -2.69
CA VAL A 70 -5.35 8.03 -4.09
C VAL A 70 -4.79 9.24 -4.81
N THR A 71 -3.66 9.04 -5.47
CA THR A 71 -3.04 9.99 -6.39
C THR A 71 -3.15 9.48 -7.82
N ASP A 72 -2.57 10.19 -8.78
CA ASP A 72 -2.54 9.75 -10.18
C ASP A 72 -1.78 8.45 -10.43
N LYS A 73 -0.84 8.10 -9.54
CA LYS A 73 0.07 6.95 -9.73
C LYS A 73 -0.01 5.93 -8.62
N TYR A 74 -0.27 6.39 -7.39
CA TYR A 74 -0.14 5.56 -6.20
C TYR A 74 -1.38 5.62 -5.33
N LEU A 75 -1.67 4.49 -4.72
CA LEU A 75 -2.58 4.31 -3.60
C LEU A 75 -1.75 4.20 -2.33
N TYR A 76 -2.04 5.05 -1.36
CA TYR A 76 -1.37 5.07 -0.06
C TYR A 76 -2.33 4.65 1.04
N VAL A 77 -1.80 3.86 1.98
CA VAL A 77 -2.47 3.55 3.25
C VAL A 77 -1.65 4.18 4.35
N LEU A 78 -2.27 5.11 5.07
CA LEU A 78 -1.63 5.83 6.15
C LEU A 78 -2.29 5.50 7.48
N ARG A 79 -1.59 5.75 8.58
CA ARG A 79 -2.13 5.62 9.94
C ARG A 79 -1.86 6.87 10.72
N MET A 80 -2.82 7.28 11.54
CA MET A 80 -2.62 8.40 12.44
C MET A 80 -1.48 8.08 13.40
N THR A 81 -0.63 9.06 13.67
CA THR A 81 0.39 8.99 14.71
C THR A 81 -0.22 9.38 16.06
N GLU A 82 0.58 9.33 17.13
CA GLU A 82 0.17 9.85 18.44
C GLU A 82 -0.10 11.36 18.42
N GLN A 83 0.48 12.07 17.44
CA GLN A 83 0.21 13.47 17.20
C GLN A 83 -0.99 13.62 16.27
N GLU A 84 -1.94 14.47 16.67
CA GLU A 84 -3.13 14.77 15.89
C GLU A 84 -2.79 15.29 14.50
N ASN A 85 -3.63 14.93 13.52
CA ASN A 85 -3.50 15.35 12.12
C ASN A 85 -2.18 14.98 11.44
N ARG A 86 -1.37 14.11 12.05
CA ARG A 86 -0.16 13.54 11.45
C ARG A 86 -0.38 12.08 11.13
N TYR A 87 -0.02 11.71 9.91
CA TYR A 87 -0.21 10.38 9.37
C TYR A 87 1.11 9.82 8.87
N ILE A 88 1.41 8.58 9.26
CA ILE A 88 2.57 7.84 8.76
C ILE A 88 2.16 6.92 7.62
N VAL A 89 2.88 6.98 6.51
CA VAL A 89 2.67 6.07 5.36
C VAL A 89 3.05 4.65 5.78
N LYS A 90 2.12 3.71 5.67
CA LYS A 90 2.35 2.28 5.96
C LYS A 90 2.45 1.43 4.70
N LEU A 91 1.70 1.78 3.66
CA LEU A 91 1.73 1.08 2.38
C LEU A 91 1.67 2.08 1.24
N ARG A 92 2.36 1.75 0.16
CA ARG A 92 2.33 2.44 -1.14
C ARG A 92 2.16 1.37 -2.21
N ARG A 93 1.12 1.50 -3.02
CA ARG A 93 0.82 0.59 -4.13
C ARG A 93 0.74 1.38 -5.41
N GLN A 94 1.32 0.89 -6.49
CA GLN A 94 1.19 1.51 -7.79
C GLN A 94 -0.17 1.14 -8.39
N ILE A 95 -0.93 2.13 -8.86
CA ILE A 95 -2.29 1.90 -9.39
C ILE A 95 -2.25 1.04 -10.66
N SER A 96 -1.17 1.12 -11.44
CA SER A 96 -1.00 0.31 -12.65
C SER A 96 -0.84 -1.19 -12.38
N THR A 97 -0.42 -1.59 -11.17
CA THR A 97 -0.31 -3.02 -10.81
C THR A 97 -1.63 -3.61 -10.35
N ILE A 98 -2.68 -2.79 -10.18
CA ILE A 98 -4.01 -3.29 -9.81
C ILE A 98 -4.53 -4.16 -10.95
N MET A 99 -4.71 -5.45 -10.68
CA MET A 99 -5.29 -6.39 -11.62
C MET A 99 -6.81 -6.40 -11.53
N LYS A 100 -7.33 -6.48 -10.29
CA LYS A 100 -8.76 -6.62 -10.03
C LYS A 100 -9.19 -5.82 -8.80
N ILE A 101 -10.37 -5.22 -8.89
CA ILE A 101 -11.04 -4.55 -7.77
C ILE A 101 -12.37 -5.27 -7.58
N THR A 102 -12.60 -5.81 -6.38
CA THR A 102 -13.79 -6.57 -6.03
C THR A 102 -14.53 -5.89 -4.89
N LYS A 103 -15.80 -5.55 -5.10
CA LYS A 103 -16.72 -5.09 -4.05
C LYS A 103 -17.51 -6.30 -3.54
N LYS A 104 -17.54 -6.51 -2.22
CA LYS A 104 -18.25 -7.67 -1.65
C LYS A 104 -19.77 -7.43 -1.69
N ALA A 105 -20.54 -8.28 -2.36
CA ALA A 105 -21.99 -8.08 -2.55
C ALA A 105 -22.78 -7.95 -1.25
N ARG A 106 -22.46 -8.78 -0.25
CA ARG A 106 -23.13 -8.77 1.08
C ARG A 106 -22.58 -7.72 2.04
N ALA A 107 -21.48 -7.06 1.69
CA ALA A 107 -20.81 -6.05 2.51
C ALA A 107 -20.26 -4.96 1.58
N PRO A 108 -21.10 -4.01 1.14
CA PRO A 108 -20.75 -3.06 0.08
C PRO A 108 -19.61 -2.12 0.47
N ASP A 109 -19.37 -1.93 1.77
CA ASP A 109 -18.23 -1.14 2.26
C ASP A 109 -16.90 -1.91 2.14
N VAL A 110 -16.91 -3.22 1.87
CA VAL A 110 -15.69 -4.05 1.81
C VAL A 110 -15.20 -4.18 0.38
N ILE A 111 -14.01 -3.64 0.13
CA ILE A 111 -13.30 -3.66 -1.15
C ILE A 111 -12.04 -4.53 -1.03
N LYS A 112 -11.84 -5.43 -1.99
CA LYS A 112 -10.60 -6.20 -2.15
C LYS A 112 -9.91 -5.74 -3.43
N ILE A 113 -8.61 -5.46 -3.33
CA ILE A 113 -7.76 -5.07 -4.46
C ILE A 113 -6.68 -6.13 -4.61
N GLU A 114 -6.57 -6.71 -5.79
CA GLU A 114 -5.54 -7.68 -6.14
C GLU A 114 -4.52 -6.99 -7.05
N TYR A 115 -3.24 -7.11 -6.70
CA TYR A 115 -2.12 -6.52 -7.42
C TYR A 115 -1.29 -7.61 -8.08
N GLY A 116 -0.60 -7.25 -9.16
CA GLY A 116 0.19 -8.21 -9.91
C GLY A 116 0.74 -7.68 -11.22
N SER A 117 1.23 -8.63 -12.02
CA SER A 117 1.62 -8.43 -13.41
C SER A 117 0.78 -9.34 -14.32
N ARG A 118 0.68 -8.94 -15.58
CA ARG A 118 0.23 -9.83 -16.65
C ARG A 118 1.40 -10.06 -17.58
N ASP A 119 1.73 -11.33 -17.75
CA ASP A 119 2.56 -11.78 -18.85
C ASP A 119 1.65 -12.27 -19.99
N GLN A 120 2.23 -12.62 -21.14
CA GLN A 120 1.51 -12.80 -22.41
C GLN A 120 0.29 -13.75 -22.35
N THR A 121 0.30 -14.70 -21.41
CA THR A 121 -0.82 -15.62 -21.17
C THR A 121 -1.24 -15.71 -19.71
N ASP A 122 -0.35 -15.38 -18.76
CA ASP A 122 -0.56 -15.64 -17.34
C ASP A 122 -0.69 -14.37 -16.51
N THR A 123 -1.62 -14.40 -15.54
CA THR A 123 -1.78 -13.34 -14.55
C THR A 123 -1.17 -13.79 -13.24
N HIS A 124 -0.15 -13.07 -12.77
CA HIS A 124 0.53 -13.34 -11.52
C HIS A 124 0.06 -12.34 -10.46
N ILE A 125 -0.77 -12.81 -9.53
CA ILE A 125 -1.18 -12.01 -8.37
C ILE A 125 -0.05 -12.05 -7.34
N THR A 126 0.55 -10.90 -7.06
CA THR A 126 1.66 -10.76 -6.12
C THR A 126 1.19 -10.36 -4.74
N ASP A 127 0.09 -9.62 -4.64
CA ASP A 127 -0.40 -9.10 -3.37
C ASP A 127 -1.90 -8.82 -3.40
N THR A 128 -2.49 -8.68 -2.22
CA THR A 128 -3.90 -8.40 -2.03
C THR A 128 -4.10 -7.50 -0.82
N ASP A 129 -4.75 -6.36 -1.03
CA ASP A 129 -5.21 -5.52 0.08
C ASP A 129 -6.73 -5.61 0.20
N LYS A 130 -7.23 -5.56 1.44
CA LYS A 130 -8.67 -5.53 1.73
C LYS A 130 -8.97 -4.33 2.61
N PHE A 131 -9.95 -3.54 2.21
CA PHE A 131 -10.35 -2.32 2.90
C PHE A 131 -11.83 -2.35 3.23
N ARG A 132 -12.19 -1.76 4.37
CA ARG A 132 -13.55 -1.35 4.65
C ARG A 132 -13.63 0.17 4.56
N ILE A 133 -14.40 0.67 3.60
CA ILE A 133 -14.53 2.08 3.24
C ILE A 133 -16.01 2.48 3.39
N PRO A 134 -16.44 2.95 4.57
CA PRO A 134 -17.82 3.31 4.80
C PRO A 134 -18.26 4.45 3.87
N LYS A 135 -19.40 4.30 3.20
CA LYS A 135 -20.10 5.35 2.41
C LYS A 135 -19.36 5.88 1.16
N LYS A 136 -18.05 5.68 1.02
CA LYS A 136 -17.23 6.19 -0.09
C LYS A 136 -16.64 5.10 -0.99
N ALA A 137 -17.02 3.84 -0.78
CA ALA A 137 -16.53 2.69 -1.53
C ALA A 137 -16.74 2.84 -3.05
N ASP A 138 -17.90 3.31 -3.49
CA ASP A 138 -18.20 3.47 -4.92
C ASP A 138 -17.38 4.58 -5.57
N THR A 139 -17.24 5.73 -4.90
CA THR A 139 -16.38 6.83 -5.34
C THR A 139 -14.93 6.38 -5.46
N PHE A 140 -14.42 5.67 -4.45
CA PHE A 140 -13.07 5.13 -4.46
C PHE A 140 -12.81 4.20 -5.66
N ILE A 141 -13.73 3.25 -5.92
CA ILE A 141 -13.63 2.35 -7.08
C ILE A 141 -13.67 3.15 -8.39
N HIS A 142 -14.57 4.13 -8.50
CA HIS A 142 -14.69 4.97 -9.69
C HIS A 142 -13.40 5.73 -9.98
N VAL A 143 -12.80 6.35 -8.97
CA VAL A 143 -11.52 7.08 -9.10
C VAL A 143 -10.39 6.16 -9.56
N LEU A 144 -10.23 4.99 -8.93
CA LEU A 144 -9.20 4.03 -9.34
C LEU A 144 -9.40 3.55 -10.79
N LYS A 145 -10.64 3.28 -11.20
CA LYS A 145 -10.96 2.89 -12.58
C LYS A 145 -10.64 4.02 -13.57
N SER A 146 -11.04 5.25 -13.24
CA SER A 146 -10.79 6.44 -14.07
C SER A 146 -9.30 6.64 -14.34
N ILE A 147 -8.48 6.55 -13.28
CA ILE A 147 -7.01 6.66 -13.39
C ILE A 147 -6.45 5.53 -14.27
N ARG A 148 -6.88 4.28 -14.06
CA ARG A 148 -6.41 3.13 -14.86
C ARG A 148 -6.80 3.20 -16.33
N SER A 149 -7.96 3.79 -16.64
CA SER A 149 -8.42 3.95 -18.02
C SER A 149 -7.74 5.12 -18.76
N SER A 150 -7.00 5.97 -18.05
CA SER A 150 -6.25 7.05 -18.72
C SER A 150 -5.08 6.46 -19.52
N PRO A 151 -4.97 6.72 -20.83
CA PRO A 151 -3.88 6.21 -21.64
C PRO A 151 -2.56 6.80 -21.14
N SER A 152 -1.59 5.96 -20.81
CA SER A 152 -0.22 6.45 -20.56
C SER A 152 0.27 7.18 -21.81
N PRO A 153 0.91 8.35 -21.68
CA PRO A 153 1.45 9.04 -22.84
C PRO A 153 2.41 8.11 -23.58
N PRO A 154 2.40 8.10 -24.93
CA PRO A 154 3.29 7.25 -25.70
C PRO A 154 4.72 7.57 -25.29
N ARG A 155 5.47 6.54 -24.86
CA ARG A 155 6.91 6.66 -24.65
C ARG A 155 7.50 7.00 -26.02
N SER A 156 7.93 8.25 -26.20
CA SER A 156 8.69 8.69 -27.35
C SER A 156 10.01 7.92 -27.35
N SER A 157 10.08 6.87 -28.16
CA SER A 157 11.33 6.20 -28.53
C SER A 157 12.15 7.19 -29.35
N THR A 158 13.26 7.66 -28.77
CA THR A 158 14.36 8.28 -29.52
C THR A 158 15.36 7.19 -29.88
#